data_AF-A0A9Q0J3V9-F1
#
_entry.id   AF-A0A9Q0J3V9-F1
#
_cell.length_a   1.000
_cell.length_b   1.000
_cell.length_c   1.000
_cell.angle_alpha   90.00
_cell.angle_beta   90.00
_cell.angle_gamma   90.00
#
_symmetry.space_group_name_H-M   'P 1'
#
loop_
_entity.id
_entity.type
_entity.pdbx_description
1 polymer ?
#
loop_
_entity_poly.entity_id
_entity_poly.type
_entity_poly.pdbx_seq_one_letter_code
_entity_poly.pdbx_strand_id
1 'polypeptide(L)'
;MLMVNAWAVHRDPKVWDDPNTFKPERFLGQDIDAYKLIPFGVGRRACPGSGLAKRVVGLALASLIQCFEWERVGEDVVDMTEGTGITMPKAENLEAMCKARESMVNVLSEF
;
A
#
# COMPACT_ATOMS: atom_id res chain seq x y z
N MET A 1 -19.65 -13.42 -19.30
CA MET A 1 -18.68 -13.37 -18.18
C MET A 1 -18.75 -11.97 -17.57
N LEU A 2 -18.98 -11.86 -16.26
CA LEU A 2 -19.01 -10.57 -15.56
C LEU A 2 -17.68 -10.36 -14.85
N MET A 3 -17.04 -9.21 -15.06
CA MET A 3 -15.75 -8.86 -14.48
C MET A 3 -15.90 -7.59 -13.64
N VAL A 4 -15.42 -7.62 -12.40
CA VAL A 4 -15.38 -6.44 -11.52
C VAL A 4 -14.03 -5.77 -11.67
N ASN A 5 -14.02 -4.56 -12.23
CA ASN A 5 -12.79 -3.78 -12.37
C ASN A 5 -12.53 -2.95 -11.11
N ALA A 6 -11.97 -3.59 -10.07
CA ALA A 6 -11.65 -2.93 -8.80
C ALA A 6 -10.67 -1.76 -8.98
N TRP A 7 -9.72 -1.87 -9.93
CA TRP A 7 -8.76 -0.80 -10.24
C TRP A 7 -9.47 0.50 -10.66
N ALA A 8 -10.46 0.39 -11.56
CA ALA A 8 -11.23 1.54 -12.02
C ALA A 8 -12.11 2.12 -10.90
N VAL A 9 -12.73 1.27 -10.06
CA VAL A 9 -13.53 1.72 -8.91
C VAL A 9 -12.69 2.52 -7.92
N HIS A 10 -11.47 2.06 -7.61
CA HIS A 10 -10.57 2.74 -6.67
C HIS A 10 -10.02 4.06 -7.22
N ARG A 11 -10.15 4.31 -8.53
CA ARG A 11 -9.66 5.53 -9.21
C ARG A 11 -10.77 6.37 -9.84
N ASP A 12 -12.03 6.08 -9.56
CA ASP A 12 -13.15 6.83 -10.13
C ASP A 12 -13.21 8.25 -9.51
N PRO A 13 -13.01 9.33 -10.28
CA PRO A 13 -13.06 10.70 -9.77
C PRO A 13 -14.47 11.13 -9.30
N LYS A 14 -15.52 10.37 -9.64
CA LYS A 14 -16.87 10.58 -9.10
C LYS A 14 -17.03 10.04 -7.68
N VAL A 15 -16.15 9.13 -7.28
CA VAL A 15 -16.17 8.47 -5.97
C VAL A 15 -15.10 9.05 -5.05
N TRP A 16 -13.94 9.38 -5.60
CA TRP A 16 -12.75 9.83 -4.90
C TRP A 16 -12.30 11.19 -5.40
N ASP A 17 -12.15 12.15 -4.49
CA ASP A 17 -11.44 13.40 -4.76
C ASP A 17 -9.96 13.08 -5.05
N ASP A 18 -9.36 13.66 -6.08
CA ASP A 18 -7.97 13.42 -6.49
C ASP A 18 -7.51 11.93 -6.39
N PRO A 19 -8.11 11.03 -7.21
CA PRO A 19 -7.97 9.58 -7.04
C PRO A 19 -6.56 9.04 -7.34
N ASN A 20 -5.75 9.80 -8.08
CA ASN A 20 -4.43 9.37 -8.51
C ASN A 20 -3.32 9.80 -7.54
N THR A 21 -3.66 10.57 -6.50
CA THR A 21 -2.70 11.04 -5.49
C THR A 21 -2.71 10.12 -4.26
N PHE A 22 -1.51 9.75 -3.81
CA PHE A 22 -1.33 9.04 -2.54
C PHE A 22 -1.64 9.99 -1.37
N LYS A 23 -2.86 9.88 -0.82
CA LYS A 23 -3.39 10.74 0.25
C LYS A 23 -4.02 9.89 1.36
N PRO A 24 -3.23 9.29 2.27
CA PRO A 24 -3.74 8.48 3.38
C PRO A 24 -4.74 9.22 4.28
N GLU A 25 -4.62 10.54 4.36
CA GLU A 25 -5.44 11.40 5.21
C GLU A 25 -6.93 11.36 4.81
N ARG A 26 -7.25 10.98 3.57
CA ARG A 26 -8.65 10.83 3.13
C ARG A 26 -9.43 9.79 3.94
N PHE A 27 -8.72 8.86 4.59
CA PHE A 27 -9.30 7.79 5.39
C PHE A 27 -9.48 8.19 6.86
N LEU A 28 -8.92 9.32 7.30
CA LEU A 28 -8.98 9.75 8.70
C LEU A 28 -10.38 10.25 9.07
N GLY A 29 -10.95 9.69 10.13
CA GLY A 29 -12.27 10.10 10.66
C GLY A 29 -13.45 9.80 9.73
N GLN A 30 -13.25 8.98 8.69
CA GLN A 30 -14.32 8.58 7.77
C GLN A 30 -14.64 7.09 7.91
N ASP A 31 -15.93 6.77 7.92
CA ASP A 31 -16.41 5.42 7.65
C ASP A 31 -16.57 5.26 6.14
N ILE A 32 -15.75 4.41 5.52
CA ILE A 32 -15.74 4.26 4.08
C ILE A 32 -16.65 3.10 3.70
N ASP A 33 -17.63 3.43 2.87
CA ASP A 33 -18.50 2.47 2.23
C ASP A 33 -17.68 1.34 1.59
N ALA A 34 -18.00 0.11 2.00
CA ALA A 34 -17.33 -1.11 1.56
C ALA A 34 -17.32 -1.29 0.03
N TYR A 35 -18.21 -0.63 -0.72
CA TYR A 35 -18.24 -0.68 -2.18
C TYR A 35 -17.34 0.36 -2.86
N LYS A 36 -16.88 1.40 -2.15
CA LYS A 36 -15.93 2.38 -2.69
C LYS A 36 -14.49 1.86 -2.70
N LEU A 37 -14.13 1.03 -1.72
CA LEU A 37 -12.80 0.45 -1.56
C LEU A 37 -12.90 -1.07 -1.35
N ILE A 38 -12.61 -1.84 -2.40
CA ILE A 38 -12.76 -3.32 -2.45
C ILE A 38 -11.45 -4.12 -2.64
N PRO A 39 -10.36 -3.86 -1.90
CA PRO A 39 -9.06 -4.50 -2.10
C PRO A 39 -9.06 -6.00 -1.78
N PHE A 40 -10.05 -6.44 -0.99
CA PHE A 40 -10.26 -7.84 -0.61
C PHE A 40 -11.58 -8.40 -1.17
N GLY A 41 -12.22 -7.70 -2.12
CA GLY A 41 -13.57 -8.01 -2.56
C GLY A 41 -14.63 -7.84 -1.44
N VAL A 42 -15.86 -8.24 -1.74
CA VAL A 42 -17.02 -8.12 -0.83
C VAL A 42 -17.93 -9.36 -0.93
N GLY A 43 -18.72 -9.60 0.11
CA GLY A 43 -19.72 -10.69 0.15
C GLY A 43 -19.11 -12.10 0.20
N ARG A 44 -19.82 -13.09 -0.34
CA ARG A 44 -19.49 -14.53 -0.22
C ARG A 44 -18.15 -14.95 -0.83
N ARG A 45 -17.55 -14.11 -1.67
CA ARG A 45 -16.27 -14.36 -2.35
C ARG A 45 -15.17 -13.40 -1.89
N ALA A 46 -15.39 -12.66 -0.80
CA ALA A 46 -14.36 -11.82 -0.20
C ALA A 46 -13.15 -12.68 0.22
N CYS A 47 -11.97 -12.06 0.19
CA CYS A 47 -10.72 -12.72 0.53
C CYS A 47 -10.75 -13.19 2.00
N PRO A 48 -10.60 -14.50 2.26
CA PRO A 48 -10.59 -15.03 3.63
C PRO A 48 -9.35 -14.55 4.41
N GLY A 49 -8.28 -14.15 3.72
CA GLY A 49 -7.06 -13.63 4.31
C GLY A 49 -7.09 -12.15 4.70
N SER A 50 -8.19 -11.42 4.48
CA SER A 50 -8.26 -9.96 4.71
C SER A 50 -7.88 -9.54 6.13
N GLY A 51 -8.30 -10.29 7.15
CA GLY A 51 -7.94 -10.03 8.54
C GLY A 51 -6.45 -10.24 8.83
N LEU A 52 -5.84 -11.27 8.24
CA LEU A 52 -4.40 -11.53 8.38
C LEU A 52 -3.59 -10.47 7.65
N ALA A 53 -3.96 -10.16 6.40
CA ALA A 53 -3.28 -9.15 5.59
C ALA A 53 -3.23 -7.79 6.28
N LYS A 54 -4.35 -7.33 6.87
CA LYS A 54 -4.38 -6.07 7.63
C LYS A 54 -3.39 -6.05 8.80
N ARG A 55 -3.26 -7.16 9.53
CA ARG A 55 -2.33 -7.26 10.67
C ARG A 55 -0.88 -7.31 10.20
N VAL A 56 -0.58 -8.15 9.22
CA VAL A 56 0.79 -8.34 8.71
C VAL A 56 1.30 -7.07 8.03
N VAL A 57 0.51 -6.49 7.12
CA VAL A 57 0.90 -5.25 6.41
C VAL A 57 1.04 -4.08 7.38
N GLY A 58 0.11 -3.94 8.33
CA GLY A 58 0.19 -2.89 9.34
C GLY A 58 1.43 -3.02 10.21
N LEU A 59 1.73 -4.22 10.72
CA LEU A 59 2.90 -4.47 11.53
C LEU A 59 4.20 -4.27 10.72
N ALA A 60 4.29 -4.83 9.52
CA ALA A 60 5.46 -4.69 8.66
C ALA A 60 5.74 -3.21 8.35
N LEU A 61 4.72 -2.44 7.95
CA LEU A 61 4.87 -1.02 7.67
C LEU A 61 5.32 -0.25 8.92
N ALA A 62 4.69 -0.51 10.07
CA ALA A 62 5.08 0.12 11.33
C ALA A 62 6.53 -0.19 11.70
N SER A 63 6.98 -1.45 11.57
CA SER A 63 8.36 -1.85 11.82
C SER A 63 9.34 -1.17 10.85
N LEU A 64 9.01 -1.08 9.55
CA LEU A 64 9.87 -0.42 8.57
C LEU A 64 10.04 1.08 8.89
N ILE A 65 8.97 1.76 9.31
CA ILE A 65 9.00 3.19 9.69
C ILE A 65 9.73 3.39 11.03
N GLN A 66 9.48 2.52 12.00
CA GLN A 66 10.08 2.59 13.34
C GLN A 66 11.59 2.31 13.30
N CYS A 67 12.02 1.37 12.48
CA CYS A 67 13.40 0.90 12.47
C CYS A 67 14.32 1.67 11.52
N PHE A 68 13.79 2.22 10.43
CA PHE A 68 14.61 2.75 9.35
C PHE A 68 14.21 4.15 8.90
N GLU A 69 15.21 4.90 8.46
CA GLU A 69 15.06 6.08 7.61
C GLU A 69 15.21 5.64 6.16
N TRP A 70 14.35 6.16 5.29
CA TRP A 70 14.23 5.73 3.90
C TRP A 70 14.53 6.90 2.96
N GLU A 71 15.36 6.63 1.95
CA GLU A 71 15.71 7.57 0.90
C GLU A 71 15.64 6.90 -0.47
N ARG A 72 15.45 7.72 -1.50
CA ARG A 72 15.47 7.27 -2.89
C ARG A 72 16.91 7.01 -3.32
N VAL A 73 17.10 6.08 -4.26
CA VAL A 73 18.39 5.92 -4.93
C VAL A 73 18.52 7.08 -5.92
N GLY A 74 19.23 8.14 -5.52
CA GLY A 74 19.37 9.37 -6.32
C GLY A 74 18.20 10.34 -6.16
N GLU A 75 18.11 11.31 -7.08
CA GLU A 75 17.15 12.42 -7.00
C GLU A 75 15.85 12.17 -7.77
N ASP A 76 15.85 11.19 -8.67
CA ASP A 76 14.71 10.87 -9.53
C ASP A 76 13.49 10.43 -8.71
N VAL A 77 12.29 10.69 -9.25
CA VAL A 77 11.05 10.19 -8.65
C VAL A 77 10.92 8.70 -8.91
N VAL A 78 10.32 7.98 -7.96
CA VAL A 78 10.05 6.55 -8.13
C VAL A 78 9.02 6.38 -9.25
N ASP A 79 9.38 5.65 -10.32
CA ASP A 79 8.45 5.32 -11.40
C ASP A 79 7.36 4.38 -10.87
N MET A 80 6.10 4.81 -10.87
CA MET A 80 4.95 4.04 -10.38
C MET A 80 4.18 3.32 -11.51
N THR A 81 4.74 3.24 -12.71
CA THR A 81 4.16 2.51 -13.84
C THR A 81 3.86 1.07 -13.46
N GLU A 82 2.67 0.59 -13.82
CA GLU A 82 2.20 -0.77 -13.53
C GLU A 82 2.77 -1.75 -14.57
N GLY A 83 3.35 -2.84 -14.10
CA GLY A 83 3.83 -3.95 -14.91
C GLY A 83 2.74 -4.98 -15.21
N THR A 84 3.08 -6.01 -15.98
CA THR A 84 2.14 -7.07 -16.34
C THR A 84 1.98 -8.08 -15.20
N GLY A 85 0.75 -8.33 -14.75
CA GLY A 85 0.46 -9.37 -13.76
C GLY A 85 -0.91 -9.22 -13.11
N ILE A 86 -1.31 -10.23 -12.31
CA ILE A 86 -2.62 -10.23 -11.63
C ILE A 86 -2.63 -9.41 -10.33
N THR A 87 -1.45 -9.04 -9.82
CA THR A 87 -1.27 -8.31 -8.54
C THR A 87 -0.87 -6.85 -8.72
N MET A 88 -0.96 -6.30 -9.94
CA MET A 88 -0.47 -4.94 -10.27
C MET A 88 0.97 -4.71 -9.79
N PRO A 89 1.95 -5.53 -10.25
CA PRO A 89 3.35 -5.30 -9.91
C PRO A 89 3.80 -3.95 -10.48
N LYS A 90 4.91 -3.39 -9.97
CA LYS A 90 5.57 -2.27 -10.63
C LYS A 90 6.23 -2.76 -11.92
N ALA A 91 6.30 -1.91 -12.94
CA ALA A 91 7.03 -2.20 -14.18
C ALA A 91 8.52 -2.39 -13.89
N GLU A 92 9.08 -1.46 -13.11
CA GLU A 92 10.44 -1.54 -12.58
C GLU A 92 10.43 -1.81 -11.08
N ASN A 93 11.35 -2.65 -10.59
CA ASN A 93 11.44 -2.97 -9.18
C ASN A 93 11.75 -1.71 -8.35
N LEU A 94 11.17 -1.61 -7.13
CA LEU A 94 11.50 -0.54 -6.22
C LEU A 94 12.89 -0.78 -5.61
N GLU A 95 13.80 0.16 -5.83
CA GLU A 95 15.05 0.27 -5.09
C GLU A 95 14.98 1.47 -4.13
N ALA A 96 15.47 1.28 -2.91
CA ALA A 96 15.50 2.32 -1.89
C ALA A 96 16.71 2.13 -0.97
N MET A 97 17.26 3.24 -0.50
CA MET A 97 18.25 3.23 0.57
C MET A 97 17.53 3.21 1.91
N CYS A 98 17.99 2.35 2.82
CA CYS A 98 17.50 2.33 4.19
C CYS A 98 18.67 2.43 5.16
N LYS A 99 18.52 3.26 6.19
CA LYS A 99 19.47 3.40 7.29
C LYS A 99 18.76 3.11 8.60
N ALA A 100 19.34 2.26 9.44
CA ALA A 100 18.81 2.03 10.78
C ALA A 100 18.75 3.36 11.57
N ARG A 101 17.61 3.65 12.18
CA ARG A 101 17.46 4.78 13.10
C ARG A 101 18.35 4.56 14.32
N GLU A 102 18.98 5.63 14.81
CA GLU A 102 19.89 5.57 15.97
C GLU A 102 19.24 4.90 17.19
N SER A 103 17.96 5.20 17.44
CA SER A 103 17.19 4.60 18.54
C SER A 103 17.01 3.08 18.44
N MET A 104 17.23 2.51 17.26
CA MET A 104 16.99 1.09 16.96
C MET A 104 18.28 0.32 16.64
N VAL A 105 19.44 0.98 16.56
CA VAL A 105 20.72 0.33 16.19
C VAL A 105 21.05 -0.84 17.11
N ASN A 106 20.94 -0.66 18.43
CA ASN A 106 21.26 -1.72 19.39
C ASN A 106 20.35 -2.93 19.21
N VAL A 107 19.04 -2.71 19.08
CA VAL A 107 18.04 -3.78 18.87
C VAL A 107 18.29 -4.55 17.59
N LEU A 108 18.66 -3.86 16.51
CA LEU A 108 18.92 -4.48 15.21
C LEU A 108 20.26 -5.22 15.15
N SER A 109 21.23 -4.83 15.98
CA SER A 109 22.56 -5.47 16.04
C SER A 109 22.59 -6.78 16.84
N GLU A 110 21.51 -7.13 17.54
CA GLU A 110 21.39 -8.35 18.33
C GLU A 110 21.07 -9.60 17.49
N PHE A 111 20.85 -9.46 16.19
CA PHE A 111 20.53 -10.52 15.23
C PHE A 111 21.54 -10.57 14.08
#